data_AF-L7JZJ0-F1
#
_entry.id   AF-L7JZJ0-F1
#
_cell.length_a   1.000
_cell.length_b   1.000
_cell.length_c   1.000
_cell.angle_alpha   90.00
_cell.angle_beta   90.00
_cell.angle_gamma   90.00
#
_symmetry.space_group_name_H-M   'P 1'
#
loop_
_entity.id
_entity.type
_entity.pdbx_description
1 polymer ?
#
loop_
_entity_poly.entity_id
_entity_poly.type
_entity_poly.pdbx_seq_one_letter_code
_entity_poly.pdbx_strand_id
1 'polypeptide(L)'
;MDFKKLTVAQLREECKKRDINTVNLKKTELIEHLLRYEDGNKTAQCGETGESSSAAFESKSFDELSESEKIQARIRRFACNKPGENTGDIGALDAVYAKELQEREERQRRFSRPADK
;
A
#
# COMPACT_ATOMS: atom_id res chain seq x y z
N MET A 1 -9.41 -25.00 15.77
CA MET A 1 -8.15 -25.78 15.68
C MET A 1 -7.29 -25.54 16.93
N ASP A 2 -6.38 -26.46 17.30
CA ASP A 2 -5.47 -26.29 18.46
C ASP A 2 -4.18 -25.53 18.10
N PHE A 3 -4.25 -24.19 18.02
CA PHE A 3 -3.09 -23.35 17.64
C PHE A 3 -1.91 -23.42 18.64
N LYS A 4 -2.14 -23.87 19.88
CA LYS A 4 -1.09 -24.03 20.90
C LYS A 4 -0.06 -25.11 20.55
N LYS A 5 -0.46 -26.12 19.77
CA LYS A 5 0.40 -27.25 19.37
C LYS A 5 1.25 -26.95 18.14
N LEU A 6 1.00 -25.83 17.46
CA LEU A 6 1.70 -25.45 16.24
C LEU A 6 3.03 -24.75 16.53
N THR A 7 3.94 -24.88 15.57
CA THR A 7 5.20 -24.13 15.55
C THR A 7 4.98 -22.69 15.12
N VAL A 8 5.91 -21.78 15.43
CA VAL A 8 5.82 -20.37 15.01
C VAL A 8 5.77 -20.25 13.49
N ALA A 9 6.46 -21.12 12.75
CA ALA A 9 6.43 -21.15 11.29
C ALA A 9 5.01 -21.46 10.76
N GLN A 10 4.37 -22.51 11.29
CA GLN A 10 2.99 -22.87 10.92
C GLN A 10 1.99 -21.78 11.31
N LEU A 11 2.16 -21.14 12.47
CA LEU A 11 1.32 -20.03 12.89
C LEU A 11 1.44 -18.83 11.94
N ARG A 12 2.65 -18.51 11.48
CA ARG A 12 2.87 -17.45 10.49
C ARG A 12 2.27 -17.80 9.13
N GLU A 13 2.37 -19.05 8.72
CA GLU A 13 1.74 -19.53 7.48
C GLU A 13 0.21 -19.42 7.56
N GLU A 14 -0.40 -19.83 8.67
CA GLU A 14 -1.83 -19.68 8.90
C GLU A 14 -2.27 -18.21 8.95
N CYS A 15 -1.46 -17.32 9.55
CA CYS A 15 -1.71 -15.89 9.50
C CYS A 15 -1.60 -15.34 8.07
N LYS A 16 -0.62 -15.79 7.29
CA LYS A 16 -0.43 -15.36 5.89
C LYS A 16 -1.58 -15.81 5.00
N LYS A 17 -2.14 -17.02 5.20
CA LYS A 17 -3.32 -17.51 4.47
C LYS A 17 -4.57 -16.66 4.71
N ARG A 18 -4.61 -15.94 5.82
CA ARG A 18 -5.75 -15.12 6.27
C ARG A 18 -5.46 -13.62 6.16
N ASP A 19 -4.39 -13.24 5.46
CA ASP A 19 -3.90 -11.87 5.31
C ASP A 19 -3.70 -11.10 6.63
N ILE A 20 -3.35 -11.83 7.70
CA ILE A 20 -3.01 -11.25 8.99
C ILE A 20 -1.54 -10.86 8.98
N ASN A 21 -1.25 -9.58 9.25
CA ASN A 21 0.13 -9.08 9.34
C ASN A 21 0.86 -9.78 10.50
N THR A 22 2.00 -10.40 10.21
CA THR A 22 2.81 -11.17 11.18
C THR A 22 4.11 -10.46 11.60
N VAL A 23 4.35 -9.25 11.08
CA VAL A 23 5.58 -8.50 11.33
C VAL A 23 5.65 -8.14 12.82
N ASN A 24 6.76 -8.53 13.47
CA ASN A 24 7.06 -8.28 14.88
C ASN A 24 6.12 -8.90 15.93
N LEU A 25 5.26 -9.86 15.55
CA LEU A 25 4.36 -10.52 16.50
C LEU A 25 5.01 -11.70 17.23
N LYS A 26 4.71 -11.81 18.54
CA LYS A 26 5.09 -12.95 19.38
C LYS A 26 4.20 -14.16 19.12
N LYS A 27 4.67 -15.36 19.50
CA LYS A 27 3.91 -16.61 19.34
C LYS A 27 2.50 -16.54 19.95
N THR A 28 2.37 -15.91 21.12
CA THR A 28 1.10 -15.73 21.83
C THR A 28 0.12 -14.84 21.05
N GLU A 29 0.62 -13.74 20.47
CA GLU A 29 -0.16 -12.80 19.69
C GLU A 29 -0.64 -13.44 18.38
N LEU A 30 0.21 -14.23 17.71
CA LEU A 30 -0.18 -15.00 16.53
C LEU A 30 -1.34 -15.97 16.84
N ILE A 31 -1.27 -16.67 17.99
CA ILE A 31 -2.34 -17.57 18.43
C ILE A 31 -3.63 -16.79 18.72
N GLU A 32 -3.54 -15.65 19.41
CA GLU A 32 -4.70 -14.81 19.72
C GLU A 32 -5.39 -14.28 18.47
N HIS A 33 -4.63 -13.82 17.47
CA HIS A 33 -5.18 -13.40 16.19
C HIS A 33 -5.88 -14.54 15.44
N LEU A 34 -5.30 -15.74 15.44
CA LEU A 34 -5.90 -16.91 14.80
C LEU A 34 -7.17 -17.41 15.51
N LEU A 35 -7.20 -17.32 16.85
CA LEU A 35 -8.38 -17.64 17.65
C LEU A 35 -9.51 -16.64 17.41
N ARG A 36 -9.22 -15.32 17.47
CA ARG A 36 -10.21 -14.28 17.16
C ARG A 36 -10.82 -14.45 15.76
N TYR A 37 -10.00 -14.86 14.80
CA TYR A 37 -10.47 -15.10 13.43
C TYR A 37 -11.36 -16.34 13.34
N GLU A 38 -11.04 -17.45 14.04
CA GLU A 38 -11.93 -18.61 14.11
C GLU A 38 -13.26 -18.29 14.81
N ASP A 39 -13.22 -17.51 15.89
CA ASP A 39 -14.40 -17.14 16.65
C ASP A 39 -15.32 -16.20 15.85
N GLY A 40 -14.75 -15.21 15.14
CA GLY A 40 -15.49 -14.32 14.25
C GLY A 40 -16.04 -15.00 12.98
N ASN A 41 -15.30 -15.97 12.44
CA ASN A 41 -15.75 -16.71 11.25
C ASN A 41 -16.85 -17.75 11.59
N LYS A 42 -16.91 -18.23 12.83
CA LYS A 42 -18.04 -19.06 13.31
C LYS A 42 -19.35 -18.28 13.42
N THR A 43 -19.31 -16.99 13.75
CA THR A 43 -20.49 -16.11 13.76
C THR A 43 -20.84 -15.55 12.39
N ALA A 44 -19.87 -15.42 11.49
CA ALA A 44 -20.10 -14.91 10.13
C ALA A 44 -20.72 -15.93 9.15
N GLN A 45 -20.76 -17.23 9.47
CA GLN A 45 -21.44 -18.22 8.62
C GLN A 45 -22.96 -18.33 8.84
N CYS A 46 -23.59 -17.42 9.59
CA CYS A 46 -25.05 -17.33 9.76
C CYS A 46 -25.58 -15.90 9.62
N GLY A 47 -24.98 -15.10 8.72
CA GLY A 47 -25.45 -13.75 8.45
C GLY A 47 -24.90 -13.25 7.12
N GLU A 48 -25.81 -13.01 6.18
CA GLU A 48 -25.51 -12.38 4.89
C GLU A 48 -24.77 -11.05 5.06
N THR A 49 -23.97 -10.71 4.04
CA THR A 49 -23.36 -9.40 3.71
C THR A 49 -22.16 -8.91 4.53
N GLY A 50 -21.03 -8.71 3.83
CA GLY A 50 -19.83 -8.05 4.35
C GLY A 50 -18.61 -8.31 3.48
N GLU A 51 -18.51 -7.60 2.36
CA GLU A 51 -17.55 -7.72 1.27
C GLU A 51 -16.07 -7.62 1.70
N SER A 52 -15.24 -8.55 1.20
CA SER A 52 -13.87 -8.27 0.72
C SER A 52 -13.30 -9.53 0.06
N SER A 53 -13.83 -9.82 -1.12
CA SER A 53 -13.13 -10.61 -2.12
C SER A 53 -12.20 -9.67 -2.91
N SER A 54 -10.91 -9.93 -2.87
CA SER A 54 -9.97 -9.54 -3.92
C SER A 54 -8.94 -10.67 -4.03
N ALA A 55 -8.85 -11.45 -5.10
CA ALA A 55 -9.03 -11.09 -6.49
C ALA A 55 -9.70 -12.22 -7.30
N ALA A 56 -10.98 -12.04 -7.59
CA ALA A 56 -11.57 -12.47 -8.86
C ALA A 56 -11.96 -11.17 -9.58
N PHE A 57 -11.34 -10.93 -10.73
CA PHE A 57 -11.62 -9.80 -11.60
C PHE A 57 -13.04 -9.92 -12.15
N GLU A 58 -14.03 -9.31 -11.49
CA GLU A 58 -15.30 -9.00 -12.14
C GLU A 58 -15.27 -7.55 -12.61
N SER A 59 -15.14 -7.40 -13.92
CA SER A 59 -15.19 -6.14 -14.65
C SER A 59 -16.57 -5.50 -14.55
N LYS A 60 -16.92 -4.92 -13.39
CA LYS A 60 -18.05 -3.99 -13.29
C LYS A 60 -17.76 -2.81 -14.21
N SER A 61 -18.68 -2.56 -15.13
CA SER A 61 -18.50 -1.49 -16.12
C SER A 61 -18.41 -0.14 -15.41
N PHE A 62 -17.58 0.77 -15.92
CA PHE A 62 -17.35 2.10 -15.31
C PHE A 62 -18.64 2.91 -15.09
N ASP A 63 -19.73 2.57 -15.77
CA ASP A 63 -21.01 3.25 -15.68
C ASP A 63 -21.77 2.94 -14.37
N GLU A 64 -21.63 1.72 -13.84
CA GLU A 64 -22.30 1.25 -12.61
C GLU A 64 -21.61 1.68 -11.32
N LEU A 65 -20.43 2.32 -11.40
CA LEU A 65 -19.74 2.82 -10.22
C LEU A 65 -20.47 4.05 -9.66
N SER A 66 -20.70 4.03 -8.34
CA SER A 66 -21.26 5.16 -7.60
C SER A 66 -20.39 6.42 -7.81
N GLU A 67 -20.99 7.61 -7.78
CA GLU A 67 -20.26 8.87 -7.98
C GLU A 67 -19.06 9.00 -7.03
N SER A 68 -19.21 8.53 -5.79
CA SER A 68 -18.14 8.51 -4.78
C SER A 68 -16.96 7.65 -5.23
N GLU A 69 -17.22 6.55 -5.91
CA GLU A 69 -16.24 5.58 -6.37
C GLU A 69 -15.49 6.09 -7.61
N LYS A 70 -16.21 6.76 -8.52
CA LYS A 70 -15.62 7.50 -9.66
C LYS A 70 -14.68 8.61 -9.16
N ILE A 71 -15.07 9.36 -8.13
CA ILE A 71 -14.23 10.39 -7.52
C ILE A 71 -12.97 9.78 -6.89
N GLN A 72 -13.10 8.68 -6.13
CA GLN A 72 -11.94 8.00 -5.54
C GLN A 72 -10.99 7.44 -6.60
N ALA A 73 -11.52 6.83 -7.67
CA ALA A 73 -10.69 6.33 -8.77
C ALA A 73 -9.92 7.47 -9.46
N ARG A 74 -10.56 8.62 -9.65
CA ARG A 74 -9.90 9.82 -10.18
C ARG A 74 -8.83 10.35 -9.24
N ILE A 75 -9.12 10.44 -7.93
CA ILE A 75 -8.12 10.84 -6.92
C ILE A 75 -6.92 9.89 -6.96
N ARG A 76 -7.12 8.57 -6.96
CA ARG A 76 -6.02 7.60 -7.05
C ARG A 76 -5.19 7.75 -8.31
N ARG A 77 -5.82 8.07 -9.45
CA ARG A 77 -5.13 8.25 -10.74
C ARG A 77 -4.22 9.48 -10.76
N PHE A 78 -4.63 10.56 -10.10
CA PHE A 78 -3.91 11.84 -10.09
C PHE A 78 -3.18 12.12 -8.77
N ALA A 79 -3.39 11.30 -7.75
CA ALA A 79 -2.56 11.30 -6.57
C ALA A 79 -1.16 10.93 -7.04
N CYS A 80 -0.25 11.89 -6.97
CA CYS A 80 1.16 11.64 -7.20
C CYS A 80 1.60 10.58 -6.19
N ASN A 81 1.69 9.33 -6.63
CA ASN A 81 2.44 8.30 -5.93
C ASN A 81 3.89 8.75 -5.97
N LYS A 82 4.30 9.66 -5.06
CA LYS A 82 5.71 9.90 -4.80
C LYS A 82 6.24 8.61 -4.18
N PRO A 83 7.02 7.79 -4.91
CA PRO A 83 7.62 6.63 -4.29
C PRO A 83 8.83 7.14 -3.51
N GLY A 84 8.69 7.25 -2.19
CA GLY A 84 9.83 7.41 -1.28
C GLY A 84 9.97 8.78 -0.62
N GLU A 85 9.01 9.17 0.22
CA GLU A 85 9.19 10.28 1.15
C GLU A 85 8.77 9.86 2.56
N ASN A 86 9.38 8.76 3.04
CA ASN A 86 9.35 8.33 4.43
C ASN A 86 10.76 7.97 4.86
N THR A 87 11.61 8.98 5.04
CA THR A 87 12.73 8.99 5.99
C THR A 87 13.26 10.42 6.03
N GLY A 88 13.50 10.95 7.23
CA GLY A 88 14.04 12.29 7.40
C GLY A 88 15.46 12.38 6.85
N ASP A 89 15.59 12.75 5.59
CA ASP A 89 16.86 12.94 4.92
C ASP A 89 16.97 14.39 4.44
N ILE A 90 17.57 15.22 5.30
CA ILE A 90 17.92 16.62 4.98
C ILE A 90 18.81 16.67 3.72
N GLY A 91 19.51 15.58 3.37
CA GLY A 91 20.30 15.47 2.15
C GLY A 91 19.51 15.14 0.88
N ALA A 92 18.33 14.50 0.97
CA ALA A 92 17.53 14.17 -0.21
C ALA A 92 16.86 15.40 -0.82
N LEU A 93 16.44 16.36 0.01
CA LEU A 93 15.88 17.63 -0.45
C LEU A 93 16.95 18.49 -1.15
N ASP A 94 18.19 18.44 -0.67
CA ASP A 94 19.35 19.11 -1.25
C ASP A 94 19.75 18.50 -2.61
N ALA A 95 19.69 17.17 -2.74
CA ALA A 95 19.94 16.48 -4.01
C ALA A 95 18.90 16.80 -5.09
N VAL A 96 17.62 16.93 -4.72
CA VAL A 96 16.55 17.35 -5.63
C VAL A 96 16.76 18.81 -6.07
N TYR A 97 17.10 19.68 -5.12
CA TYR A 97 17.37 21.09 -5.41
C TYR A 97 18.60 21.28 -6.31
N ALA A 98 19.69 20.56 -6.05
CA ALA A 98 20.89 20.59 -6.87
C ALA A 98 20.62 20.14 -8.32
N LYS A 99 19.77 19.13 -8.51
CA LYS A 99 19.39 18.63 -9.83
C LYS A 99 18.53 19.64 -10.60
N GLU A 100 17.58 20.29 -9.94
CA GLU A 100 16.75 21.34 -10.54
C GLU A 100 17.57 22.58 -10.92
N LEU A 101 18.55 22.94 -10.08
CA LEU A 101 19.49 24.03 -10.36
C LEU A 101 20.33 23.75 -11.61
N GLN A 102 20.87 22.54 -11.72
CA GLN A 102 21.67 22.12 -12.88
C GLN A 102 20.85 22.16 -14.19
N GLU A 103 19.61 21.67 -14.16
CA GLU A 103 18.71 21.69 -15.32
C GLU A 103 18.35 23.13 -15.75
N ARG A 104 18.28 24.06 -14.79
CA ARG A 104 18.06 25.49 -15.07
C ARG A 104 19.29 26.13 -15.72
N GLU A 105 20.49 25.86 -15.22
CA GLU A 105 21.74 26.35 -15.80
C GLU A 105 21.99 25.80 -17.21
N GLU A 106 21.68 24.52 -17.44
CA GLU A 106 21.81 23.93 -18.76
C GLU A 106 20.84 24.56 -19.77
N ARG A 107 19.60 24.82 -19.36
CA ARG A 107 18.65 25.59 -20.18
C ARG A 107 19.20 26.98 -20.48
N GLN A 108 19.75 27.68 -19.48
CA GLN A 108 20.35 29.00 -19.71
C GLN A 108 21.54 28.92 -20.68
N ARG A 109 22.41 27.92 -20.56
CA ARG A 109 23.53 27.65 -21.48
C ARG A 109 23.07 27.43 -22.93
N ARG A 110 21.99 26.67 -23.13
CA ARG A 110 21.45 26.36 -24.47
C ARG A 110 20.92 27.60 -25.17
N PHE A 111 20.39 28.56 -24.42
CA PHE A 111 19.76 29.77 -24.95
C PHE A 111 20.60 31.04 -24.79
N SER A 112 21.69 31.00 -24.03
CA SER A 112 22.68 32.06 -23.98
C SER A 112 23.48 32.03 -25.28
N ARG A 113 23.13 32.91 -26.21
CA ARG A 113 24.00 33.22 -27.35
C ARG A 113 25.36 33.67 -26.80
N PRO A 114 26.49 33.16 -27.31
CA PRO A 114 27.77 33.79 -27.02
C PRO A 114 27.65 35.26 -27.44
N ALA A 115 28.04 36.17 -26.55
CA ALA A 115 28.22 37.55 -26.95
C ALA A 115 29.31 37.55 -28.01
N ASP A 116 28.93 37.80 -29.27
CA ASP A 116 29.86 37.99 -30.37
C ASP A 116 30.87 39.08 -29.96
N LYS A 117 32.14 38.70 -29.92
CA LYS A 117 33.28 39.61 -29.78
C LYS A 117 33.77 40.06 -31.15
#